data_AF-A0A5S4FV86-F1
#
_entry.id   AF-A0A5S4FV86-F1
#
_cell.length_a   1.000
_cell.length_b   1.000
_cell.length_c   1.000
_cell.angle_alpha   90.00
_cell.angle_beta   90.00
_cell.angle_gamma   90.00
#
_symmetry.space_group_name_H-M   'P 1'
#
loop_
_entity.id
_entity.type
_entity.pdbx_description
1 polymer ?
#
loop_
_entity_poly.entity_id
_entity_poly.type
_entity_poly.pdbx_seq_one_letter_code
_entity_poly.pdbx_strand_id
1 'polypeptide(L)'
;MWRGGVAVAQLWRLGRQPSTADRREASGSLHSEQDMRLAYERHGADLLGFACNALADRQLAEDVVQETFVRAWRSAASFDHRRASLRTWL
;
A
#
# COMPACT_ATOMS: atom_id res chain seq x y z
N MET A 1 -24.53 23.69 -7.26
CA MET A 1 -23.69 24.68 -6.55
C MET A 1 -22.85 23.94 -5.51
N TRP A 2 -21.75 23.32 -5.95
CA TRP A 2 -20.84 22.58 -5.05
C TRP A 2 -19.81 23.58 -4.48
N ARG A 3 -19.76 23.69 -3.15
CA ARG A 3 -18.78 24.51 -2.42
C ARG A 3 -17.82 23.58 -1.69
N GLY A 4 -16.52 23.73 -1.98
CA GLY A 4 -15.42 23.22 -1.16
C GLY A 4 -14.72 21.97 -1.71
N GLY A 5 -13.41 22.07 -1.99
CA GLY A 5 -12.53 20.89 -2.06
C GLY A 5 -11.63 20.70 -3.28
N VAL A 6 -11.35 21.72 -4.10
CA VAL A 6 -10.42 21.58 -5.25
C VAL A 6 -8.93 21.42 -4.88
N ALA A 7 -8.57 21.30 -3.60
CA ALA A 7 -7.17 21.14 -3.18
C ALA A 7 -6.67 19.67 -3.11
N VAL A 8 -7.56 18.67 -3.05
CA VAL A 8 -7.11 17.26 -2.88
C VAL A 8 -7.02 16.52 -4.22
N ALA A 9 -7.83 16.89 -5.21
CA ALA A 9 -7.84 16.22 -6.52
C ALA A 9 -6.66 16.61 -7.44
N GLN A 10 -5.97 17.72 -7.18
CA GLN A 10 -4.79 18.13 -7.96
C GLN A 10 -3.46 17.53 -7.46
N LEU A 11 -3.43 16.95 -6.24
CA LEU A 11 -2.21 16.38 -5.66
C LEU A 11 -1.92 14.92 -6.08
N TRP A 12 -2.86 14.24 -6.74
CA TRP A 12 -2.69 12.83 -7.13
C TRP A 12 -2.35 12.59 -8.62
N ARG A 13 -2.02 13.65 -9.39
CA ARG A 13 -1.58 13.53 -10.81
C ARG A 13 -0.06 13.54 -11.00
N LEU A 14 0.73 13.52 -9.92
CA LEU A 14 2.17 13.29 -10.01
C LEU A 14 2.48 12.06 -9.19
N GLY A 15 3.00 11.03 -9.88
CA GLY A 15 3.56 9.87 -9.23
C GLY A 15 4.45 10.32 -8.08
N ARG A 16 4.06 9.95 -6.86
CA ARG A 16 4.97 10.02 -5.74
C ARG A 16 6.09 9.05 -6.09
N GLN A 17 7.20 9.61 -6.59
CA GLN A 17 8.33 8.83 -7.09
C GLN A 17 8.72 7.82 -6.00
N PRO A 18 9.14 6.60 -6.37
CA PRO A 18 9.67 5.66 -5.40
C PRO A 18 10.77 6.37 -4.61
N SER A 19 10.54 6.55 -3.31
CA SER A 19 11.50 7.19 -2.41
C SER A 19 12.78 6.36 -2.42
N THR A 20 13.93 6.96 -2.16
CA THR A 20 15.18 6.21 -1.96
C THR A 20 15.08 5.19 -0.81
N ALA A 21 14.13 5.39 0.12
CA ALA A 21 13.76 4.43 1.16
C ALA A 21 13.16 3.12 0.58
N ASP A 22 12.36 3.24 -0.47
CA ASP A 22 11.64 2.13 -1.12
C ASP A 22 12.62 1.11 -1.75
N ARG A 23 13.77 1.62 -2.23
CA ARG A 23 14.85 0.80 -2.81
C ARG A 23 15.69 0.08 -1.75
N ARG A 24 15.66 0.51 -0.48
CA ARG A 24 16.30 -0.20 0.64
C ARG A 24 15.37 -1.25 1.25
N GLU A 25 14.05 -1.03 1.20
CA GLU A 25 13.01 -1.96 1.68
C GLU A 25 12.87 -3.22 0.82
N ALA A 26 13.22 -3.09 -0.45
CA ALA A 26 13.32 -4.14 -1.44
C ALA A 26 13.96 -5.46 -0.96
N SER A 27 14.91 -5.45 -0.02
CA SER A 27 15.56 -6.69 0.42
C SER A 27 14.69 -7.60 1.31
N GLY A 28 13.47 -7.18 1.69
CA GLY A 28 12.59 -7.92 2.58
C GLY A 28 11.95 -9.15 1.92
N SER A 29 12.21 -10.33 2.49
CA SER A 29 11.40 -11.53 2.24
C SER A 29 9.97 -11.30 2.76
N LEU A 30 8.96 -11.88 2.11
CA LEU A 30 7.57 -11.97 2.64
C LEU A 30 7.22 -13.43 3.02
N HIS A 31 8.23 -14.28 3.22
CA HIS A 31 8.06 -15.72 3.34
C HIS A 31 7.77 -16.21 4.77
N SER A 32 7.82 -15.32 5.76
CA SER A 32 7.55 -15.65 7.16
C SER A 32 6.41 -14.82 7.73
N GLU A 33 5.75 -15.33 8.78
CA GLU A 33 4.74 -14.57 9.53
C GLU A 33 5.32 -13.29 10.14
N GLN A 34 6.58 -13.32 10.57
CA GLN A 34 7.30 -12.17 11.11
C GLN A 34 7.45 -11.08 10.05
N ASP A 35 7.88 -11.45 8.84
CA ASP A 35 8.03 -10.52 7.72
C ASP A 35 6.71 -9.86 7.37
N MET A 36 5.64 -10.64 7.34
CA MET A 36 4.29 -10.17 6.99
C MET A 36 3.70 -9.27 8.07
N ARG A 37 3.98 -9.54 9.35
CA ARG A 37 3.67 -8.61 10.44
C ARG A 37 4.37 -7.27 10.26
N LEU A 38 5.68 -7.28 9.97
CA LEU A 38 6.45 -6.06 9.76
C LEU A 38 5.96 -5.27 8.54
N ALA A 39 5.58 -5.97 7.46
CA ALA A 39 4.97 -5.35 6.29
C ALA A 39 3.63 -4.68 6.64
N TYR A 40 2.78 -5.35 7.43
CA TYR A 40 1.52 -4.79 7.89
C TYR A 40 1.70 -3.57 8.80
N GLU A 41 2.57 -3.66 9.81
CA GLU A 41 2.89 -2.54 10.71
C GLU A 41 3.39 -1.31 9.95
N ARG A 42 4.14 -1.53 8.87
CA ARG A 42 4.72 -0.46 8.06
C ARG A 42 3.76 0.14 7.03
N HIS A 43 2.97 -0.68 6.35
CA HIS A 43 2.18 -0.25 5.18
C HIS A 43 0.67 -0.24 5.42
N GLY A 44 0.18 -0.91 6.47
CA GLY A 44 -1.26 -1.05 6.73
C GLY A 44 -1.99 0.28 6.88
N ALA A 45 -1.42 1.23 7.64
CA ALA A 45 -2.02 2.55 7.83
C ALA A 45 -2.08 3.38 6.54
N ASP A 46 -1.01 3.33 5.73
CA ASP A 46 -0.92 4.03 4.45
C ASP A 46 -1.92 3.47 3.43
N LEU A 47 -2.00 2.13 3.32
CA LEU A 47 -2.95 1.44 2.45
C LEU A 47 -4.39 1.72 2.89
N LEU A 48 -4.64 1.75 4.20
CA LEU A 48 -5.95 2.07 4.73
C LEU A 48 -6.37 3.51 4.41
N GLY A 49 -5.46 4.47 4.59
CA GLY A 49 -5.71 5.85 4.20
C GLY A 49 -5.99 5.99 2.71
N PHE A 50 -5.26 5.24 1.88
CA PHE A 50 -5.52 5.17 0.44
C PHE A 50 -6.90 4.59 0.11
N ALA A 51 -7.25 3.45 0.70
CA ALA A 51 -8.54 2.79 0.46
C ALA A 51 -9.72 3.61 0.98
N CYS A 52 -9.60 4.27 2.13
CA CYS A 52 -10.63 5.17 2.66
C CYS A 52 -10.91 6.35 1.71
N ASN A 53 -9.86 6.93 1.12
CA ASN A 53 -10.00 7.99 0.12
C ASN A 53 -10.67 7.51 -1.18
N ALA A 54 -10.43 6.25 -1.57
CA ALA A 54 -11.00 5.67 -2.79
C ALA A 54 -12.46 5.23 -2.62
N LEU A 55 -12.81 4.68 -1.46
CA LEU A 55 -14.08 4.00 -1.23
C LEU A 55 -15.10 4.85 -0.46
N ALA A 56 -14.65 5.86 0.28
CA ALA A 56 -15.47 6.65 1.20
C ALA A 56 -16.25 5.81 2.24
N ASP A 57 -15.80 4.57 2.47
CA ASP A 57 -16.33 3.63 3.46
C ASP A 57 -15.16 3.01 4.23
N ARG A 58 -15.16 3.20 5.55
CA ARG A 58 -14.07 2.75 6.43
C ARG A 58 -14.03 1.23 6.56
N GLN A 59 -15.19 0.57 6.61
CA GLN A 59 -15.28 -0.88 6.79
C GLN A 59 -14.80 -1.58 5.52
N LEU A 60 -15.30 -1.14 4.37
CA LEU A 60 -14.87 -1.69 3.09
C LEU A 60 -13.36 -1.46 2.85
N ALA A 61 -12.82 -0.33 3.30
CA ALA A 61 -11.39 -0.07 3.25
C ALA A 61 -10.56 -1.03 4.11
N GLU A 62 -11.04 -1.44 5.31
CA GLU A 62 -10.38 -2.47 6.12
C GLU A 62 -10.36 -3.81 5.41
N ASP A 63 -11.48 -4.20 4.81
CA ASP A 63 -11.61 -5.46 4.11
C ASP A 63 -10.65 -5.51 2.91
N VAL A 64 -10.53 -4.41 2.16
CA VAL A 64 -9.57 -4.31 1.06
C VAL A 64 -8.13 -4.43 1.55
N VAL A 65 -7.74 -3.74 2.63
CA VAL A 65 -6.38 -3.85 3.17
C VAL A 65 -6.09 -5.28 3.63
N GLN A 66 -7.02 -5.91 4.35
CA GLN A 66 -6.88 -7.29 4.79
C GLN A 66 -6.71 -8.25 3.60
N GLU A 67 -7.58 -8.14 2.59
CA GLU A 67 -7.49 -8.96 1.38
C GLU A 67 -6.18 -8.72 0.61
N THR A 68 -5.67 -7.49 0.56
CA THR A 68 -4.35 -7.18 -0.01
C THR A 68 -3.25 -7.97 0.69
N PHE A 69 -3.22 -8.02 2.03
CA PHE A 69 -2.21 -8.79 2.76
C PHE A 69 -2.41 -10.31 2.62
N VAL A 70 -3.65 -10.80 2.51
CA VAL A 70 -3.92 -12.22 2.22
C VAL A 70 -3.37 -12.60 0.83
N ARG A 71 -3.55 -11.73 -0.17
CA ARG A 71 -2.99 -11.93 -1.52
C ARG A 71 -1.48 -11.83 -1.53
N ALA A 72 -0.92 -10.90 -0.77
CA ALA A 72 0.51 -10.75 -0.59
C ALA A 72 1.12 -12.04 -0.02
N TRP A 73 0.53 -12.61 1.03
CA TRP A 73 0.97 -13.90 1.60
C TRP A 73 1.00 -15.02 0.55
N ARG A 74 -0.11 -15.19 -0.16
CA ARG A 74 -0.25 -16.24 -1.20
C ARG A 74 0.71 -16.06 -2.36
N SER A 75 1.10 -14.81 -2.64
CA SER A 75 1.94 -14.45 -3.77
C SER A 75 3.37 -14.07 -3.35
N ALA A 76 3.75 -14.31 -2.10
CA ALA A 76 5.03 -13.87 -1.52
C ALA A 76 6.23 -14.34 -2.35
N ALA A 77 6.18 -15.56 -2.88
CA ALA A 77 7.23 -16.12 -3.72
C ALA A 77 7.40 -15.45 -5.09
N SER A 78 6.42 -14.65 -5.51
CA SER A 78 6.46 -13.90 -6.78
C SER A 78 6.95 -12.46 -6.61
N PHE A 79 7.08 -11.98 -5.36
CA PHE A 79 7.58 -10.64 -5.11
C PHE A 79 9.05 -10.55 -5.50
N ASP A 80 9.35 -9.69 -6.46
CA ASP A 80 10.71 -9.38 -6.89
C ASP A 80 10.97 -7.89 -6.73
N HIS A 81 11.79 -7.60 -5.74
CA HIS A 81 12.15 -6.25 -5.34
C HIS A 81 12.97 -5.47 -6.36
N ARG A 82 13.56 -6.17 -7.33
CA ARG A 82 14.29 -5.55 -8.44
C ARG A 82 13.32 -4.96 -9.47
N ARG A 83 12.05 -5.40 -9.47
CA ARG A 83 11.02 -4.99 -10.43
C ARG A 83 10.10 -3.90 -9.88
N ALA A 84 9.77 -3.97 -8.59
CA ALA A 84 8.96 -2.98 -7.91
C ALA A 84 9.29 -2.98 -6.42
N SER A 85 8.95 -1.89 -5.75
CA SER A 85 8.99 -1.89 -4.30
C SER A 85 7.80 -2.59 -3.68
N LEU A 86 7.93 -2.94 -2.39
CA LEU A 86 6.84 -3.58 -1.64
C LEU A 86 5.59 -2.71 -1.61
N ARG A 87 5.73 -1.41 -1.37
CA ARG A 87 4.62 -0.45 -1.35
C ARG A 87 3.84 -0.41 -2.67
N THR A 88 4.53 -0.52 -3.80
CA THR A 88 3.91 -0.47 -5.13
C THR A 88 3.29 -1.81 -5.52
N TRP A 89 3.81 -2.90 -4.97
CA TRP A 89 3.33 -4.25 -5.22
C TRP A 89 2.09 -4.60 -4.39
N LEU A 90 1.99 -4.05 -3.17
CA LEU A 90 0.78 -4.07 -2.33
C LEU A 90 -0.31 -3.15 -2.89
#